data_AF-A0A2A5FEJ5-F1
#
_entry.id   AF-A0A2A5FEJ5-F1
#
_cell.length_a   1.000
_cell.length_b   1.000
_cell.length_c   1.000
_cell.angle_alpha   90.00
_cell.angle_beta   90.00
_cell.angle_gamma   90.00
#
_symmetry.space_group_name_H-M   'P 1'
#
loop_
_entity.id
_entity.type
_entity.pdbx_description
1 polymer ?
#
loop_
_entity_poly.entity_id
_entity_poly.type
_entity_poly.pdbx_seq_one_letter_code
_entity_poly.pdbx_strand_id
1 'polypeptide(L)'
;MKRETITAILLLGALDRVLACSGPGAADAIRTSIEIGNYCAFGSIVLTLILIWINRKKRTRTTTIFLSISILLTVIHPGFWLSAVSGDCGMLRFYSSIVITCFIMLILLVTIIMNKRKPAANNK
;
A
#
# COMPACT_ATOMS: atom_id res chain seq x y z
N MET A 1 0.08 32.02 -25.40
CA MET A 1 -0.44 30.65 -25.20
C MET A 1 -1.82 30.77 -24.58
N LYS A 2 -2.89 30.40 -25.31
CA LYS A 2 -4.28 30.82 -25.07
C LYS A 2 -4.94 29.96 -23.98
N ARG A 3 -5.70 30.58 -23.06
CA ARG A 3 -6.45 29.89 -21.99
C ARG A 3 -7.44 28.83 -22.52
N GLU A 4 -7.86 28.94 -23.78
CA GLU A 4 -8.88 28.08 -24.36
C GLU A 4 -8.42 26.65 -24.66
N THR A 5 -7.12 26.43 -24.90
CA THR A 5 -6.59 25.06 -25.07
C THR A 5 -6.55 24.27 -23.76
N ILE A 6 -6.43 24.95 -22.61
CA ILE A 6 -6.41 24.30 -21.30
C ILE A 6 -7.81 23.75 -20.96
N THR A 7 -8.88 24.50 -21.28
CA THR A 7 -10.26 24.07 -21.01
C THR A 7 -10.63 22.83 -21.82
N ALA A 8 -10.22 22.76 -23.09
CA ALA A 8 -10.50 21.61 -23.95
C ALA A 8 -9.79 20.32 -23.48
N ILE A 9 -8.54 20.43 -23.02
CA ILE A 9 -7.77 19.29 -22.48
C ILE A 9 -8.39 18.78 -21.17
N LEU A 10 -8.84 19.68 -20.29
CA LEU A 10 -9.51 19.30 -19.04
C LEU A 10 -10.86 18.62 -19.29
N LEU A 11 -11.62 19.06 -20.29
CA LEU A 11 -12.90 18.44 -20.68
C LEU A 11 -12.72 17.03 -21.26
N LEU A 12 -11.72 16.83 -22.12
CA LEU A 12 -11.41 15.51 -22.70
C LEU A 12 -10.99 14.51 -21.61
N GLY A 13 -10.13 14.92 -20.67
CA GLY A 13 -9.70 14.05 -19.57
C GLY A 13 -10.81 13.71 -18.55
N ALA A 14 -11.88 14.51 -18.46
CA ALA A 14 -13.03 14.22 -17.61
C ALA A 14 -13.97 13.17 -18.23
N LEU A 15 -14.14 13.20 -19.56
CA LEU A 15 -15.02 12.27 -20.28
C LEU A 15 -14.51 10.83 -20.24
N ASP A 16 -13.20 10.60 -20.39
CA ASP A 16 -12.62 9.25 -20.30
C ASP A 16 -12.85 8.59 -18.92
N ARG A 17 -12.80 9.38 -17.84
CA ARG A 17 -13.03 8.88 -16.47
C ARG A 17 -14.49 8.49 -16.24
N VAL A 18 -15.42 9.26 -16.80
CA VAL A 18 -16.85 8.98 -16.65
C VAL A 18 -17.24 7.78 -17.49
N LEU A 19 -16.71 7.63 -18.71
CA LEU A 19 -16.98 6.44 -19.54
C LEU A 19 -16.38 5.17 -18.94
N ALA A 20 -15.15 5.22 -18.40
CA ALA A 20 -14.50 4.05 -17.82
C ALA A 20 -15.30 3.46 -16.65
N CYS A 21 -15.94 4.31 -15.83
CA CYS A 21 -16.65 3.86 -14.62
C CYS A 21 -18.18 3.79 -14.76
N SER A 22 -18.72 3.96 -15.97
CA SER A 22 -20.16 3.87 -16.24
C SER A 22 -20.58 2.62 -17.03
N GLY A 23 -19.63 1.71 -17.32
CA GLY A 23 -19.90 0.46 -18.03
C GLY A 23 -20.54 -0.62 -17.16
N PRO A 24 -21.19 -1.64 -17.76
CA PRO A 24 -21.64 -2.83 -17.03
C PRO A 24 -20.46 -3.49 -16.32
N GLY A 25 -20.60 -3.77 -15.02
CA GLY A 25 -19.54 -4.34 -14.17
C GLY A 25 -18.62 -3.31 -13.49
N ALA A 26 -18.74 -2.01 -13.79
CA ALA A 26 -17.93 -0.98 -13.13
C ALA A 26 -18.20 -0.91 -11.61
N ALA A 27 -19.47 -1.06 -11.20
CA ALA A 27 -19.83 -1.08 -9.78
C ALA A 27 -19.18 -2.25 -9.02
N ASP A 28 -19.13 -3.43 -9.63
CA ASP A 28 -18.51 -4.63 -9.04
C ASP A 28 -16.98 -4.49 -8.97
N ALA A 29 -16.35 -3.91 -9.99
CA ALA A 29 -14.91 -3.62 -9.99
C ALA A 29 -14.53 -2.63 -8.89
N ILE A 30 -15.30 -1.54 -8.73
CA ILE A 30 -15.10 -0.56 -7.67
C ILE A 30 -15.26 -1.20 -6.29
N ARG A 31 -16.33 -1.99 -6.09
CA ARG A 31 -16.58 -2.69 -4.83
C ARG A 31 -15.43 -3.63 -4.47
N THR A 32 -14.98 -4.43 -5.44
CA THR A 32 -13.86 -5.35 -5.27
C THR A 32 -12.57 -4.62 -4.91
N SER A 33 -12.29 -3.48 -5.55
CA SER A 33 -11.14 -2.63 -5.24
C SER A 33 -11.21 -2.04 -3.82
N ILE A 34 -12.40 -1.64 -3.36
CA ILE A 34 -12.61 -1.16 -1.99
C ILE A 34 -12.32 -2.26 -0.99
N GLU A 35 -12.93 -3.44 -1.16
CA GLU A 35 -12.80 -4.58 -0.27
C GLU A 35 -11.33 -5.04 -0.18
N ILE A 36 -10.66 -5.25 -1.32
CA ILE A 36 -9.26 -5.69 -1.35
C ILE A 36 -8.34 -4.61 -0.80
N GLY A 37 -8.55 -3.33 -1.16
CA GLY A 37 -7.77 -2.22 -0.63
C GLY A 37 -7.87 -2.13 0.90
N ASN A 38 -9.06 -2.39 1.47
CA ASN A 38 -9.27 -2.41 2.91
C ASN A 38 -8.60 -3.63 3.56
N TYR A 39 -8.75 -4.83 3.00
CA TYR A 39 -8.08 -6.03 3.54
C TYR A 39 -6.56 -5.90 3.52
N CYS A 40 -5.98 -5.37 2.43
CA CYS A 40 -4.56 -5.06 2.34
C CYS A 40 -4.13 -4.03 3.39
N ALA A 41 -4.91 -2.96 3.57
CA ALA A 41 -4.60 -1.92 4.56
C ALA A 41 -4.63 -2.47 6.00
N PHE A 42 -5.66 -3.22 6.39
CA PHE A 42 -5.70 -3.90 7.69
C PHE A 42 -4.57 -4.93 7.84
N GLY A 43 -4.31 -5.71 6.78
CA GLY A 43 -3.19 -6.64 6.74
C GLY A 43 -1.85 -5.95 7.00
N SER A 44 -1.64 -4.77 6.41
CA SER A 44 -0.41 -3.98 6.60
C SER A 44 -0.22 -3.56 8.07
N ILE A 45 -1.29 -3.12 8.75
CA ILE A 45 -1.27 -2.81 10.19
C ILE A 45 -0.87 -4.06 10.99
N VAL A 46 -1.52 -5.20 10.75
CA VAL A 46 -1.23 -6.45 11.47
C VAL A 46 0.22 -6.88 11.26
N LEU A 47 0.72 -6.83 10.03
CA LEU A 47 2.11 -7.18 9.72
C LEU A 47 3.12 -6.26 10.41
N THR A 48 2.86 -4.95 10.43
CA THR A 48 3.71 -4.00 11.16
C THR A 48 3.69 -4.26 12.66
N LEU A 49 2.53 -4.58 13.26
CA LEU A 49 2.44 -4.95 14.67
C LEU A 49 3.21 -6.24 14.98
N ILE A 50 3.14 -7.25 14.11
CA ILE A 50 3.94 -8.48 14.22
C ILE A 50 5.43 -8.13 14.16
N LEU A 51 5.84 -7.25 13.25
CA LEU A 51 7.22 -6.82 13.13
C LEU A 51 7.70 -6.08 14.39
N ILE A 52 6.88 -5.21 14.96
CA ILE A 52 7.14 -4.57 16.26
C ILE A 52 7.35 -5.64 17.32
N TRP A 53 6.41 -6.58 17.44
CA TRP A 53 6.42 -7.63 18.46
C TRP A 53 7.69 -8.50 18.39
N ILE A 54 8.07 -8.98 17.21
CA ILE A 54 9.28 -9.79 16.98
C ILE A 54 10.55 -9.02 17.38
N ASN A 55 10.59 -7.71 17.14
CA ASN A 55 11.78 -6.90 17.40
C ASN A 55 11.84 -6.28 18.80
N ARG A 56 10.83 -6.50 19.68
CA ARG A 56 10.80 -5.90 21.04
C ARG A 56 12.02 -6.25 21.89
N LYS A 57 12.59 -7.45 21.73
CA LYS A 57 13.71 -7.93 22.56
C LYS A 57 15.10 -7.68 21.97
N LYS A 58 15.20 -7.47 20.65
CA LYS A 58 16.50 -7.39 19.95
C LYS A 58 16.48 -6.23 18.97
N ARG A 59 16.58 -5.01 19.50
CA ARG A 59 16.60 -3.80 18.70
C ARG A 59 18.00 -3.55 18.14
N THR A 60 18.17 -3.81 16.85
CA THR A 60 19.40 -3.45 16.13
C THR A 60 19.15 -2.29 15.18
N ARG A 61 20.22 -1.65 14.69
CA ARG A 61 20.11 -0.51 13.77
C ARG A 61 19.30 -0.88 12.52
N THR A 62 19.62 -2.01 11.90
CA THR A 62 18.92 -2.49 10.69
C THR A 62 17.44 -2.80 10.95
N THR A 63 17.11 -3.49 12.04
CA THR A 63 15.71 -3.80 12.38
C THR A 63 14.92 -2.54 12.70
N THR A 64 15.57 -1.49 13.22
CA THR A 64 14.92 -0.19 13.47
C THR A 64 14.61 0.52 12.14
N ILE A 65 15.53 0.50 11.17
CA ILE A 65 15.30 1.08 9.84
C ILE A 65 14.13 0.37 9.14
N PHE A 66 14.14 -0.96 9.12
CA PHE A 66 13.04 -1.74 8.52
C PHE A 66 11.70 -1.52 9.20
N LEU A 67 11.69 -1.40 10.52
CA LEU A 67 10.47 -1.05 11.26
C LEU A 67 9.96 0.34 10.87
N SER A 68 10.83 1.35 10.79
CA SER A 68 10.43 2.71 10.38
C SER A 68 9.86 2.74 8.96
N ILE A 69 10.48 2.00 8.02
CA ILE A 69 9.98 1.88 6.64
C ILE A 69 8.61 1.20 6.63
N SER A 70 8.43 0.11 7.39
CA SER A 70 7.15 -0.60 7.47
C SER A 70 6.03 0.26 8.06
N ILE A 71 6.32 1.05 9.09
CA ILE A 71 5.37 2.01 9.66
C ILE A 71 4.99 3.06 8.62
N LEU A 72 5.99 3.64 7.92
CA LEU A 72 5.74 4.65 6.89
C LEU A 72 4.85 4.09 5.78
N LEU A 73 5.18 2.92 5.24
CA LEU A 73 4.41 2.25 4.19
C LEU A 73 2.96 1.96 4.62
N THR A 74 2.76 1.59 5.88
CA THR A 74 1.42 1.37 6.45
C THR A 74 0.64 2.67 6.54
N VAL A 75 1.25 3.75 7.05
CA VAL A 75 0.57 5.05 7.18
C VAL A 75 0.18 5.62 5.81
N ILE A 76 1.04 5.48 4.80
CA ILE A 76 0.76 5.95 3.43
C ILE A 76 -0.02 4.93 2.59
N HIS A 77 -0.53 3.85 3.18
CA HIS A 77 -1.17 2.77 2.43
C HIS A 77 -2.38 3.27 1.61
N PRO A 78 -2.46 3.01 0.29
CA PRO A 78 -3.49 3.54 -0.60
C PRO A 78 -4.92 3.21 -0.17
N GLY A 79 -5.12 2.06 0.47
CA GLY A 79 -6.42 1.66 1.03
C GLY A 79 -7.04 2.69 1.99
N PHE A 80 -6.25 3.56 2.65
CA PHE A 80 -6.76 4.56 3.58
C PHE A 80 -7.23 5.87 2.93
N TRP A 81 -6.59 6.31 1.85
CA TRP A 81 -6.79 7.66 1.33
C TRP A 81 -7.07 7.71 -0.17
N LEU A 82 -6.72 6.67 -0.93
CA LEU A 82 -6.94 6.65 -2.37
C LEU A 82 -8.37 6.20 -2.68
N SER A 83 -9.16 7.07 -3.32
CA SER A 83 -10.54 6.77 -3.67
C SER A 83 -10.64 5.71 -4.77
N ALA A 84 -11.58 4.78 -4.64
CA ALA A 84 -11.87 3.78 -5.67
C ALA A 84 -12.79 4.31 -6.80
N VAL A 85 -13.44 5.46 -6.59
CA VAL A 85 -14.43 5.99 -7.54
C VAL A 85 -13.84 7.02 -8.51
N SER A 86 -12.57 7.38 -8.35
CA SER A 86 -11.94 8.44 -9.15
C SER A 86 -11.01 7.88 -10.21
N GLY A 87 -11.14 8.35 -11.45
CA GLY A 87 -10.13 8.15 -12.50
C GLY A 87 -10.27 6.84 -13.25
N ASP A 88 -9.89 5.74 -12.60
CA ASP A 88 -9.67 4.42 -13.21
C ASP A 88 -10.47 3.29 -12.53
N CYS A 89 -11.59 3.65 -11.91
CA CYS A 89 -12.52 2.74 -11.24
C CYS A 89 -11.86 1.87 -10.16
N GLY A 90 -10.80 2.41 -9.54
CA GLY A 90 -10.13 1.79 -8.40
C GLY A 90 -9.04 0.80 -8.79
N MET A 91 -8.67 0.70 -10.07
CA MET A 91 -7.57 -0.18 -10.50
C MET A 91 -6.24 0.24 -9.86
N LEU A 92 -5.94 1.54 -9.79
CA LEU A 92 -4.75 2.06 -9.14
C LEU A 92 -4.77 1.73 -7.65
N ARG A 93 -5.90 1.92 -6.96
CA ARG A 93 -6.07 1.55 -5.54
C ARG A 93 -5.82 0.06 -5.33
N PHE A 94 -6.34 -0.79 -6.20
CA PHE A 94 -6.17 -2.24 -6.14
C PHE A 94 -4.68 -2.62 -6.25
N TYR A 95 -4.01 -2.23 -7.35
CA TYR A 95 -2.63 -2.64 -7.60
C TYR A 95 -1.65 -2.05 -6.58
N SER A 96 -1.80 -0.77 -6.26
CA SER A 96 -0.92 -0.10 -5.29
C SER A 96 -1.06 -0.69 -3.88
N SER A 97 -2.27 -1.08 -3.46
CA SER A 97 -2.50 -1.75 -2.18
C SER A 97 -1.81 -3.11 -2.11
N ILE A 98 -1.90 -3.92 -3.18
CA ILE A 98 -1.21 -5.21 -3.26
C ILE A 98 0.30 -5.02 -3.21
N VAL A 99 0.85 -4.12 -4.03
CA VAL A 99 2.29 -3.87 -4.11
C VAL A 99 2.85 -3.43 -2.76
N ILE A 100 2.23 -2.46 -2.10
CA ILE A 100 2.70 -1.97 -0.79
C ILE A 100 2.61 -3.07 0.27
N THR A 101 1.53 -3.85 0.29
CA THR A 101 1.40 -5.00 1.20
C THR A 101 2.50 -6.03 0.97
N CYS A 102 2.82 -6.36 -0.29
CA CYS A 102 3.92 -7.26 -0.66
C CYS A 102 5.28 -6.73 -0.19
N PHE A 103 5.55 -5.42 -0.30
CA PHE A 103 6.78 -4.82 0.23
C PHE A 103 6.88 -4.96 1.76
N ILE A 104 5.79 -4.74 2.49
CA ILE A 104 5.77 -4.92 3.95
C ILE A 104 6.01 -6.39 4.32
N MET A 105 5.37 -7.33 3.61
CA MET A 105 5.61 -8.77 3.77
C MET A 105 7.08 -9.13 3.54
N LEU A 106 7.71 -8.58 2.50
CA LEU A 106 9.13 -8.81 2.20
C LEU A 106 10.02 -8.29 3.34
N ILE A 107 9.75 -7.09 3.86
CA ILE A 107 10.48 -6.52 5.00
C ILE A 107 10.36 -7.42 6.24
N LEU A 108 9.17 -7.94 6.51
CA LEU A 108 8.94 -8.87 7.62
C LEU A 108 9.77 -10.14 7.44
N LEU A 109 9.73 -10.75 6.26
CA LEU A 109 10.47 -11.98 5.94
C LEU A 109 11.98 -11.78 6.06
N VAL A 110 12.52 -10.69 5.50
CA VAL A 110 13.94 -10.33 5.62
C VAL A 110 14.32 -10.13 7.09
N THR A 111 13.48 -9.44 7.87
CA THR A 111 13.72 -9.21 9.29
C THR A 111 13.76 -10.52 10.09
N ILE A 112 12.86 -11.47 9.80
CA ILE A 112 12.85 -12.80 10.42
C ILE A 112 14.14 -13.57 10.06
N ILE A 113 14.54 -13.59 8.79
CA ILE A 113 15.77 -14.27 8.34
C ILE A 113 17.00 -13.66 9.03
N MET A 114 17.10 -12.34 9.08
CA MET A 114 18.21 -11.65 9.74
C MET A 114 18.24 -11.92 11.26
N ASN A 115 17.09 -12.01 11.91
CA ASN A 115 17.00 -12.33 13.34
C ASN A 115 17.41 -13.78 13.63
N LYS A 116 17.18 -14.73 12.71
CA LYS A 116 17.68 -16.12 12.82
C LYS A 116 19.20 -16.22 12.63
N ARG A 117 19.80 -15.36 11.80
CA ARG A 117 21.22 -15.40 11.46
C ARG A 117 22.17 -14.84 12.50
N LYS A 118 21.69 -14.17 13.55
CA LYS A 118 22.56 -13.68 14.63
C LYS A 118 22.81 -14.84 15.60
N PRO A 119 23.96 -15.56 15.51
CA PRO A 119 24.31 -16.53 16.55
C PRO A 119 24.31 -15.83 17.89
N ALA A 120 23.93 -16.54 18.95
CA ALA A 120 24.03 -16.05 20.31
C ALA A 120 25.51 -15.80 20.62
N ALA A 121 26.01 -14.63 20.25
CA ALA A 121 27.38 -14.23 20.50
C ALA A 121 27.53 -14.04 22.00
N ASN A 122 28.19 -15.02 22.64
CA ASN A 122 28.82 -14.99 23.95
C ASN A 122 28.01 -14.36 25.10
N ASN A 123 27.28 -15.22 25.84
CA ASN A 123 27.27 -15.08 27.29
C ASN A 123 28.68 -15.44 27.78
N LYS A 124 29.57 -14.46 27.85
CA LYS A 124 30.74 -14.48 28.72
C LYS A 124 30.56 -13.39 29.76
#